data_AF-A0A7V9GGA8-F1
#
_entry.id   AF-A0A7V9GGA8-F1
#
_cell.length_a   1.000
_cell.length_b   1.000
_cell.length_c   1.000
_cell.angle_alpha   90.00
_cell.angle_beta   90.00
_cell.angle_gamma   90.00
#
_symmetry.space_group_name_H-M   'P 1'
#
loop_
_entity.id
_entity.type
_entity.pdbx_description
1 polymer ?
#
loop_
_entity_poly.entity_id
_entity_poly.type
_entity_poly.pdbx_seq_one_letter_code
_entity_poly.pdbx_strand_id
1 'polypeptide(L)'
;MSVVVIGLNHRTASLDLLERMTIDTARQPKALADLVSRSHLGEAVVLSTCNRTEVYAVAEKFHPGFSDVRDFLAEQSFLAPEDFS
;
A
#
# COMPACT_ATOMS: atom_id res chain seq x y z
N MET A 1 5.93 10.12 14.87
CA MET A 1 6.26 10.31 13.45
C MET A 1 7.39 9.37 13.09
N SER A 2 7.10 8.38 12.24
CA SER A 2 8.04 7.34 11.84
C SER A 2 7.86 7.03 10.37
N VAL A 3 8.96 6.71 9.68
CA VAL A 3 8.90 6.18 8.32
C VAL A 3 8.59 4.70 8.39
N VAL A 4 7.54 4.28 7.69
CA VAL A 4 7.13 2.87 7.58
C VAL A 4 7.13 2.45 6.12
N VAL A 5 7.37 1.17 5.88
CA VAL A 5 7.15 0.53 4.58
C VAL A 5 6.17 -0.61 4.78
N ILE A 6 5.11 -0.62 3.98
CA ILE A 6 4.02 -1.60 4.06
C ILE A 6 3.72 -2.05 2.64
N GLY A 7 3.65 -3.36 2.43
CA GLY A 7 3.42 -3.92 1.11
C GLY A 7 3.86 -5.36 1.02
N LEU A 8 4.05 -5.83 -0.20
CA LEU A 8 4.34 -7.21 -0.54
C LEU A 8 5.39 -7.31 -1.64
N ASN A 9 6.07 -8.45 -1.69
CA ASN A 9 7.10 -8.73 -2.68
C ASN A 9 7.13 -10.21 -3.06
N HIS A 10 7.84 -10.52 -4.15
CA HIS A 10 7.98 -11.88 -4.71
C HIS A 10 8.56 -12.94 -3.77
N ARG A 11 9.14 -12.56 -2.62
CA ARG A 11 9.65 -13.53 -1.64
C ARG A 11 8.56 -14.04 -0.69
N THR A 12 7.50 -13.26 -0.49
CA THR A 12 6.47 -13.54 0.53
C THR A 12 5.06 -13.64 -0.05
N ALA A 13 4.81 -13.13 -1.26
CA ALA A 13 3.53 -13.19 -1.94
C ALA A 13 3.56 -14.11 -3.16
N SER A 14 2.43 -14.74 -3.46
CA SER A 14 2.24 -15.45 -4.74
C SER A 14 2.23 -14.46 -5.90
N LEU A 15 2.48 -14.98 -7.11
CA LEU A 15 2.39 -14.17 -8.33
C LEU A 15 0.99 -13.58 -8.52
N ASP A 16 -0.06 -14.40 -8.36
CA ASP A 16 -1.45 -13.97 -8.49
C ASP A 16 -1.80 -12.80 -7.55
N LEU A 17 -1.24 -12.81 -6.33
CA LEU A 17 -1.44 -11.73 -5.37
C LEU A 17 -0.68 -10.46 -5.80
N LEU A 18 0.56 -10.58 -6.28
CA LEU A 18 1.33 -9.44 -6.80
C LEU A 18 0.67 -8.78 -8.00
N GLU A 19 0.10 -9.58 -8.91
CA GLU A 19 -0.62 -9.06 -10.07
C GLU A 19 -1.85 -8.25 -9.64
N ARG A 20 -2.64 -8.75 -8.69
CA ARG A 20 -3.81 -8.03 -8.14
C ARG A 20 -3.43 -6.76 -7.38
N MET A 21 -2.26 -6.73 -6.77
CA MET A 21 -1.75 -5.60 -6.00
C MET A 21 -0.99 -4.58 -6.86
N THR A 22 -0.83 -4.83 -8.16
CA THR A 22 -0.10 -3.91 -9.03
C THR A 22 -0.87 -2.60 -9.23
N ILE A 23 -0.18 -1.48 -9.04
CA ILE A 23 -0.72 -0.13 -9.28
C ILE A 23 -0.16 0.38 -10.61
N ASP A 24 -1.03 0.41 -11.62
CA ASP A 24 -0.70 0.94 -12.95
C ASP A 24 -0.30 2.43 -12.88
N THR A 25 0.63 2.84 -13.75
CA THR A 25 1.14 4.22 -13.84
C THR A 25 0.02 5.25 -13.99
N ALA A 26 -1.05 4.96 -14.73
CA ALA A 26 -2.20 5.85 -14.87
C ALA A 26 -3.00 6.01 -13.57
N ARG A 27 -2.96 5.03 -12.66
CA ARG A 27 -3.63 5.06 -11.35
C ARG A 27 -2.76 5.64 -10.24
N GLN A 28 -1.44 5.76 -10.43
CA GLN A 28 -0.51 6.25 -9.41
C GLN A 28 -0.87 7.63 -8.83
N PRO A 29 -1.25 8.65 -9.62
CA PRO A 29 -1.62 9.95 -9.06
C PRO A 29 -2.83 9.87 -8.12
N LYS A 30 -3.84 9.06 -8.48
CA LYS A 30 -5.04 8.86 -7.66
C LYS A 30 -4.71 8.04 -6.40
N ALA A 31 -3.92 6.99 -6.53
CA ALA A 31 -3.46 6.17 -5.41
C ALA A 31 -2.68 7.01 -4.38
N LEU A 32 -1.78 7.86 -4.84
CA LEU A 32 -1.02 8.75 -3.97
C LEU A 32 -1.91 9.78 -3.28
N ALA A 33 -2.87 10.38 -4.02
CA ALA A 33 -3.81 11.34 -3.45
C ALA A 33 -4.71 10.71 -2.37
N ASP A 34 -5.17 9.47 -2.60
CA ASP A 34 -5.94 8.71 -1.62
C ASP A 34 -5.12 8.46 -0.34
N LEU A 35 -3.91 7.90 -0.47
CA LEU A 35 -3.02 7.65 0.66
C LEU A 35 -2.75 8.90 1.49
N VAL A 36 -2.43 10.04 0.86
CA VAL A 36 -2.17 11.31 1.56
C VAL A 36 -3.45 11.92 2.15
N SER A 37 -4.64 11.51 1.71
CA SER A 37 -5.91 11.93 2.30
C SER A 37 -6.29 11.15 3.57
N ARG A 38 -5.59 10.04 3.86
CA ARG A 38 -5.83 9.22 5.06
C ARG A 38 -5.38 9.96 6.32
N SER A 39 -6.06 9.71 7.44
CA SER A 39 -5.91 10.53 8.66
C SER A 39 -4.57 10.36 9.38
N HIS A 40 -3.83 9.28 9.10
CA HIS A 40 -2.61 8.96 9.86
C HIS A 40 -1.34 8.98 9.03
N LEU A 41 -1.42 9.42 7.76
CA LEU A 41 -0.31 9.49 6.81
C LEU A 41 -0.03 10.95 6.43
N GLY A 42 1.18 11.45 6.71
CA GLY A 42 1.57 12.82 6.33
C GLY A 42 2.16 12.91 4.92
N GLU A 43 2.94 11.90 4.54
CA GLU A 43 3.57 11.78 3.23
C GLU A 43 3.53 10.31 2.81
N ALA A 44 3.48 10.06 1.50
CA ALA A 44 3.50 8.72 0.95
C ALA A 44 4.30 8.65 -0.37
N VAL A 45 4.88 7.49 -0.64
CA VAL A 45 5.47 7.09 -1.92
C VAL A 45 4.92 5.72 -2.28
N VAL A 46 4.45 5.57 -3.50
CA VAL A 46 3.98 4.30 -4.06
C VAL A 46 5.08 3.73 -4.96
N LEU A 47 5.55 2.52 -4.64
CA LEU A 47 6.47 1.74 -5.45
C LEU A 47 5.76 0.49 -5.97
N SER A 48 5.41 0.49 -7.26
CA SER A 48 4.75 -0.65 -7.92
C SER A 48 5.60 -1.09 -9.10
N THR A 49 6.09 -2.33 -9.02
CA THR A 49 6.93 -2.97 -10.05
C THR A 49 6.50 -4.42 -10.24
N CYS A 50 7.11 -5.16 -11.16
CA CYS A 50 6.84 -6.59 -11.32
C CYS A 50 7.19 -7.45 -10.08
N ASN A 51 8.03 -6.95 -9.17
CA ASN A 51 8.56 -7.75 -8.05
C ASN A 51 8.02 -7.36 -6.68
N ARG A 52 7.33 -6.20 -6.58
CA ARG A 52 6.83 -5.63 -5.33
C ARG A 52 5.79 -4.54 -5.58
N THR A 53 4.85 -4.45 -4.64
CA THR A 53 4.01 -3.27 -4.41
C THR A 53 4.22 -2.83 -2.97
N GLU A 54 4.74 -1.63 -2.78
CA GLU A 54 5.09 -1.08 -1.48
C GLU A 54 4.62 0.37 -1.36
N VAL A 55 4.14 0.73 -0.18
CA VAL A 55 3.86 2.10 0.23
C VAL A 55 4.85 2.47 1.31
N TYR A 56 5.67 3.47 1.03
CA TYR A 56 6.52 4.13 2.03
C TYR A 56 5.75 5.33 2.54
N ALA A 57 5.59 5.47 3.84
CA ALA A 57 4.83 6.56 4.40
C ALA A 57 5.44 7.12 5.68
N VAL A 58 5.18 8.41 5.91
CA VAL A 58 5.43 9.04 7.20
C VAL A 58 4.15 8.93 8.03
N ALA A 59 4.15 7.98 8.97
CA ALA A 59 3.01 7.72 9.85
C ALA A 59 3.14 8.53 11.15
N GLU A 60 2.05 9.18 11.57
CA GLU A 60 2.01 9.87 12.88
C GLU A 60 2.13 8.86 14.03
N LYS A 61 1.39 7.75 13.91
CA LYS A 61 1.37 6.59 14.80
C LYS A 61 1.41 5.31 13.97
N PHE A 62 2.16 4.31 14.43
CA PHE A 62 2.37 3.06 13.68
C PHE A 62 1.08 2.29 13.38
N HIS A 63 0.33 1.85 14.39
CA HIS A 63 -0.85 0.99 14.16
C HIS A 63 -1.96 1.65 13.31
N PRO A 64 -2.32 2.92 13.53
CA PRO A 64 -3.30 3.59 12.68
C PRO A 64 -2.80 3.82 11.25
N GLY A 65 -1.53 4.22 11.08
CA GLY A 65 -0.93 4.36 9.74
C GLY A 65 -0.81 3.02 9.00
N PHE A 66 -0.53 1.93 9.73
CA PHE A 66 -0.57 0.59 9.16
C PHE A 66 -1.96 0.21 8.65
N SER A 67 -2.99 0.53 9.44
CA SER A 67 -4.38 0.25 9.08
C SER A 67 -4.79 1.03 7.82
N ASP A 68 -4.45 2.32 7.76
CA ASP A 68 -4.73 3.18 6.59
C ASP A 68 -4.13 2.61 5.29
N VAL A 69 -2.86 2.18 5.32
CA VAL A 69 -2.22 1.60 4.13
C VAL A 69 -2.77 0.22 3.80
N ARG A 70 -3.03 -0.63 4.80
CA ARG A 70 -3.62 -1.96 4.58
C ARG A 70 -5.00 -1.85 3.95
N ASP A 71 -5.84 -0.94 4.44
CA ASP A 71 -7.19 -0.73 3.94
C ASP A 71 -7.15 -0.14 2.51
N PHE A 72 -6.22 0.78 2.23
CA PHE A 72 -5.93 1.22 0.86
C PHE A 72 -5.54 0.07 -0.08
N LEU A 73 -4.66 -0.84 0.34
CA LEU A 73 -4.24 -1.99 -0.47
C LEU A 73 -5.40 -2.98 -0.71
N ALA A 74 -6.27 -3.16 0.28
CA ALA A 74 -7.49 -3.97 0.14
C ALA A 74 -8.44 -3.36 -0.90
N GLU A 75 -8.72 -2.06 -0.81
CA GLU A 75 -9.57 -1.33 -1.76
C GLU A 75 -8.99 -1.35 -3.18
N GLN A 76 -7.68 -1.19 -3.32
CA GLN A 76 -6.99 -1.18 -4.61
C GLN A 76 -7.01 -2.54 -5.31
N SER A 77 -6.84 -3.62 -4.54
CA SER A 77 -6.78 -5.00 -5.05
C SER A 77 -8.13 -5.72 -5.09
N PHE A 78 -9.18 -5.12 -4.49
CA PHE A 78 -10.49 -5.73 -4.28
C PHE A 78 -10.42 -7.05 -3.49
N LEU A 79 -9.49 -7.13 -2.54
CA LEU A 79 -9.32 -8.28 -1.64
C LEU A 79 -9.64 -7.88 -0.20
N ALA A 80 -10.06 -8.85 0.60
CA ALA A 80 -10.20 -8.61 2.03
C ALA A 80 -8.79 -8.52 2.65
N PRO A 81 -8.58 -7.70 3.69
CA PRO A 81 -7.27 -7.59 4.35
C PRO A 81 -6.69 -8.94 4.78
N GLU A 82 -7.55 -9.87 5.23
CA GLU A 82 -7.18 -11.24 5.62
C GLU A 82 -6.61 -12.10 4.48
N ASP A 83 -6.84 -11.73 3.21
CA ASP A 83 -6.32 -12.47 2.05
C ASP A 83 -4.84 -12.20 1.78
N PHE A 84 -4.24 -11.19 2.44
CA PHE A 84 -2.85 -10.77 2.20
C PHE A 84 -2.10 -10.22 3.42
N SER A 85 -2.68 -10.29 4.62
CA SER A 85 -2.06 -9.88 5.89
C SER A 85 -1.28 -10.99 6.58
#